data_AF-A0A959MSI5-F1
#
_entry.id   AF-A0A959MSI5-F1
#
_cell.length_a   1.000
_cell.length_b   1.000
_cell.length_c   1.000
_cell.angle_alpha   90.00
_cell.angle_beta   90.00
_cell.angle_gamma   90.00
#
_symmetry.space_group_name_H-M   'P 1'
#
loop_
_entity.id
_entity.type
_entity.pdbx_description
1 polymer ?
#
loop_
_entity_poly.entity_id
_entity_poly.type
_entity_poly.pdbx_seq_one_letter_code
_entity_poly.pdbx_strand_id
1 'polypeptide(L)' 'MSTKEILKSTSGKIVEILNRDSDPTMWIVSVYKRILFFKKKVASEWFSKKEDALEFANNIK' A
#
# COMPACT_ATOMS: atom_id res chain seq x y z
N MET A 1 -12.02 12.04 -5.24
CA MET A 1 -10.59 12.42 -4.98
C MET A 1 -9.86 11.19 -4.45
N SER A 2 -8.64 10.87 -4.91
CA SER A 2 -7.88 9.72 -4.40
C SER A 2 -6.95 10.12 -3.24
N THR A 3 -7.06 9.47 -2.10
CA THR A 3 -6.17 9.69 -0.94
C THR A 3 -5.00 8.71 -1.00
N LYS A 4 -3.77 9.19 -0.79
CA LYS A 4 -2.56 8.36 -0.74
C LYS A 4 -1.89 8.49 0.62
N GLU A 5 -1.70 7.36 1.29
CA GLU A 5 -0.93 7.25 2.53
C GLU A 5 0.33 6.42 2.28
N ILE A 6 1.45 6.81 2.89
CA ILE A 6 2.73 6.11 2.75
C ILE A 6 3.20 5.70 4.14
N LEU A 7 3.26 4.39 4.36
CA LEU A 7 3.80 3.78 5.56
C LEU A 7 5.21 3.29 5.25
N LYS A 8 6.21 3.80 5.98
CA LYS A 8 7.59 3.31 5.88
C LYS A 8 7.78 2.20 6.91
N SER A 9 8.23 1.03 6.46
CA SER A 9 8.65 -0.06 7.34
C SER A 9 10.12 0.12 7.72
N THR A 10 10.46 -0.25 8.95
CA THR A 10 11.83 -0.33 9.47
C THR A 10 12.68 -1.37 8.74
N SER A 11 12.07 -2.32 8.02
CA SER A 11 12.76 -3.40 7.28
C SER A 11 13.27 -3.01 5.89
N GLY A 12 13.20 -1.72 5.51
CA GLY A 12 13.56 -1.25 4.16
C GLY A 12 12.47 -1.50 3.11
N LYS A 13 11.28 -1.94 3.54
CA LYS A 13 10.06 -1.96 2.72
C LYS A 13 9.32 -0.62 2.83
N ILE A 14 8.63 -0.24 1.76
CA ILE A 14 7.74 0.92 1.71
C ILE A 14 6.37 0.39 1.34
N VAL A 15 5.36 0.69 2.14
CA VAL A 15 3.98 0.32 1.86
C VAL A 15 3.22 1.59 1.49
N GLU A 16 2.66 1.64 0.30
CA GLU A 16 1.78 2.74 -0.14
C GLU A 16 0.35 2.23 -0.14
N ILE A 17 -0.55 2.94 0.54
CA ILE A 17 -1.98 2.68 0.52
C ILE A 17 -2.63 3.79 -0.30
N LEU A 18 -3.35 3.41 -1.35
CA LEU A 18 -4.07 4.32 -2.21
C LEU A 18 -5.57 4.05 -2.10
N ASN A 19 -6.32 5.01 -1.60
CA ASN A 19 -7.76 5.05 -1.75
C ASN A 19 -8.09 5.57 -3.15
N ARG A 20 -8.77 4.73 -3.92
CA ARG A 20 -9.40 5.09 -5.16
C ARG A 20 -10.89 5.27 -4.89
N ASP A 21 -11.29 6.53 -4.91
CA ASP A 21 -12.68 6.98 -4.90
C ASP A 21 -13.30 6.65 -6.26
N SER A 22 -13.74 5.39 -6.38
CA SER A 22 -14.47 4.81 -7.50
C SER A 22 -15.78 4.22 -6.97
N ASP A 23 -16.70 3.84 -7.87
CA ASP A 23 -17.85 3.02 -7.51
C ASP A 23 -17.68 1.62 -8.12
N PRO A 24 -17.36 0.58 -7.32
CA PRO A 24 -17.21 0.60 -5.86
C PRO A 24 -15.87 1.23 -5.40
N THR A 25 -15.81 1.68 -4.14
CA THR A 25 -14.59 2.23 -3.52
C THR A 25 -13.52 1.14 -3.45
N MET A 26 -12.30 1.47 -3.88
CA MET A 26 -11.20 0.51 -3.90
C MET A 26 -9.98 1.04 -3.12
N TRP A 27 -9.33 0.15 -2.40
CA TRP A 27 -8.10 0.39 -1.66
C TRP A 27 -6.99 -0.45 -2.27
N ILE A 28 -5.90 0.18 -2.66
CA ILE A 28 -4.78 -0.49 -3.30
C ILE A 28 -3.58 -0.40 -2.36
N VAL A 29 -3.07 -1.53 -1.91
CA VAL A 29 -1.85 -1.62 -1.11
C VAL A 29 -0.71 -2.05 -2.01
N SER A 30 0.23 -1.15 -2.25
CA SER A 30 1.45 -1.44 -3.02
C SER A 30 2.65 -1.56 -2.08
N VAL A 31 3.35 -2.67 -2.17
CA VAL A 31 4.57 -2.92 -1.40
C VAL A 31 5.77 -2.71 -2.30
N TYR A 32 6.75 -1.96 -1.82
CA TYR A 32 8.00 -1.70 -2.51
C TYR A 32 9.16 -2.13 -1.64
N LYS A 33 10.21 -2.67 -2.27
CA LYS A 33 11.51 -2.89 -1.65
C LYS A 33 12.46 -1.80 -2.13
N ARG A 34 13.17 -1.17 -1.20
CA ARG A 34 14.26 -0.25 -1.56
C ARG A 34 15.48 -1.05 -1.99
N ILE A 35 15.99 -0.77 -3.18
CA ILE A 35 17.21 -1.37 -3.73
C ILE A 35 18.10 -0.23 -4.19
N LEU A 36 19.20 0.02 -3.45
CA LEU A 36 20.07 1.18 -3.63
C LEU A 36 19.27 2.50 -3.65
N PHE A 37 19.14 3.13 -4.81
CA PHE A 37 18.44 4.40 -5.04
C PHE A 37 17.03 4.25 -5.60
N PHE A 38 16.60 3.03 -5.93
CA PHE A 38 15.30 2.76 -6.56
C PHE A 38 14.34 2.08 -5.59
N LYS A 39 13.05 2.35 -5.77
CA LYS A 39 11.98 1.54 -5.17
C LYS A 39 11.49 0.55 -6.22
N LYS A 40 11.57 -0.75 -5.94
CA LYS A 40 11.01 -1.81 -6.81
C LYS A 40 9.69 -2.27 -6.22
N LYS A 41 8.61 -2.22 -6.99
CA LYS A 41 7.32 -2.78 -6.59
C LYS A 41 7.45 -4.31 -6.50
N VAL A 42 7.09 -4.89 -5.36
CA VAL A 42 7.18 -6.34 -5.10
C VAL A 42 5.82 -7.00 -4.94
N ALA A 43 4.80 -6.26 -4.50
CA ALA A 43 3.44 -6.76 -4.41
C ALA A 43 2.42 -5.63 -4.63
N SER A 44 1.21 -6.00 -5.05
CA SER A 44 0.06 -5.12 -5.18
C SER A 44 -1.20 -5.89 -4.87
N GLU A 45 -1.89 -5.48 -3.81
CA GLU A 45 -3.18 -6.08 -3.44
C GLU A 45 -4.29 -5.02 -3.48
N TRP A 46 -5.50 -5.48 -3.77
CA TRP A 46 -6.67 -4.65 -3.97
C TRP A 46 -7.77 -5.11 -3.02
N PHE A 47 -8.37 -4.17 -2.31
CA PHE A 47 -9.38 -4.40 -1.30
C PHE A 47 -10.56 -3.48 -1.53
N SER A 48 -11.78 -3.96 -1.28
CA SER A 48 -12.99 -3.14 -1.31
C SER A 48 -13.28 -2.48 0.05
N LYS A 49 -12.63 -2.95 1.13
CA LYS A 49 -12.73 -2.39 2.49
C LYS A 49 -11.43 -1.75 2.92
N LYS A 50 -11.54 -0.69 3.72
CA LYS A 50 -10.38 0.03 4.26
C LYS A 50 -9.65 -0.80 5.30
N GLU A 51 -10.41 -1.52 6.12
CA GLU A 51 -9.94 -2.28 7.26
C GLU A 51 -9.01 -3.41 6.80
N ASP A 52 -9.43 -4.18 5.79
CA ASP A 52 -8.65 -5.27 5.20
C ASP A 52 -7.33 -4.74 4.59
N ALA A 53 -7.37 -3.59 3.94
CA ALA A 53 -6.18 -2.94 3.37
C ALA A 53 -5.19 -2.51 4.46
N LEU A 54 -5.69 -1.94 5.56
CA LEU A 54 -4.87 -1.52 6.70
C LEU A 54 -4.30 -2.72 7.46
N GLU A 55 -5.08 -3.77 7.67
CA GLU A 55 -4.63 -5.00 8.31
C GLU A 55 -3.49 -5.64 7.50
N PHE A 56 -3.67 -5.78 6.18
CA PHE A 56 -2.62 -6.26 5.28
C PHE A 56 -1.36 -5.39 5.33
N ALA A 57 -1.51 -4.06 5.29
CA ALA A 57 -0.39 -3.14 5.37
C ALA A 57 0.38 -3.24 6.68
N ASN A 58 -0.31 -3.42 7.82
CA ASN A 58 0.30 -3.58 9.13
C ASN A 58 0.99 -4.93 9.29
N ASN A 59 0.46 -6.00 8.70
CA ASN A 59 1.10 -7.33 8.69
C ASN A 59 2.40 -7.36 7.87
N ILE A 60 2.57 -6.42 6.93
CA ILE A 60 3.76 -6.33 6.07
C ILE A 60 4.83 -5.37 6.59
N LYS A 61 4.39 -4.39 7.40
CA LYS A 61 5.25 -3.39 8.05
C LYS A 61 6.32 -4.07 8.89
#